data_AF-A0A1E5GK97-F1
#
_entry.id   AF-A0A1E5GK97-F1
#
_cell.length_a   1.000
_cell.length_b   1.000
_cell.length_c   1.000
_cell.angle_alpha   90.00
_cell.angle_beta   90.00
_cell.angle_gamma   90.00
#
_symmetry.space_group_name_H-M   'P 1'
#
loop_
_entity.id
_entity.type
_entity.pdbx_description
1 polymer ?
#
loop_
_entity_poly.entity_id
_entity_poly.type
_entity_poly.pdbx_seq_one_letter_code
_entity_poly.pdbx_strand_id
1 'polypeptide(L)' 'MINEMSRKINKINQKIGVNVRVPELSKKNMENSAVTNLIAGGAIATVGVLLERKELLLLGGLGLLGSLVLSIEAQKLEE' A
#
# COMPACT_ATOMS: atom_id res chain seq x y z
N MET A 1 -4.01 -4.99 -8.25
CA MET A 1 -4.48 -3.79 -8.98
C MET A 1 -3.32 -3.00 -9.54
N ILE A 2 -2.19 -2.98 -8.82
CA ILE A 2 -0.94 -2.32 -9.24
C ILE A 2 -0.50 -2.69 -10.68
N ASN A 3 -0.50 -3.98 -11.05
CA ASN A 3 -0.12 -4.41 -12.41
C ASN A 3 -1.03 -3.86 -13.52
N GLU A 4 -2.31 -3.66 -13.22
CA GLU A 4 -3.26 -3.10 -14.17
C GLU A 4 -3.07 -1.59 -14.33
N MET A 5 -2.74 -0.91 -13.22
CA MET A 5 -2.41 0.51 -13.22
C MET A 5 -1.12 0.79 -14.00
N SER A 6 -0.06 0.00 -13.80
CA SER A 6 1.17 0.08 -14.60
C SER A 6 0.91 -0.14 -16.10
N ARG A 7 0.05 -1.10 -16.46
CA ARG A 7 -0.36 -1.31 -17.86
C ARG A 7 -1.11 -0.12 -18.44
N LYS A 8 -2.01 0.52 -17.68
CA LYS A 8 -2.75 1.71 -18.13
C LYS A 8 -1.82 2.91 -18.31
N ILE A 9 -0.90 3.12 -17.37
CA ILE A 9 0.11 4.19 -17.47
C ILE A 9 0.99 3.97 -18.71
N ASN A 10 1.45 2.74 -18.97
CA ASN A 10 2.23 2.44 -20.17
C ASN A 10 1.45 2.68 -21.48
N LYS A 11 0.14 2.36 -21.51
CA LYS A 11 -0.72 2.68 -22.68
C LYS A 11 -0.85 4.19 -22.89
N ILE A 12 -0.96 4.96 -21.81
CA ILE A 12 -1.04 6.43 -21.88
C ILE A 12 0.31 7.01 -22.33
N ASN A 13 1.42 6.52 -21.76
CA ASN A 13 2.78 6.88 -22.15
C ASN A 13 3.03 6.68 -23.64
N GLN A 14 2.64 5.52 -24.18
CA GLN A 14 2.72 5.25 -25.63
C GLN A 14 1.85 6.21 -26.45
N LYS A 15 0.67 6.58 -25.95
CA LYS A 15 -0.27 7.46 -26.65
C LYS A 15 0.19 8.92 -26.68
N ILE A 16 0.88 9.38 -25.63
CA ILE A 16 1.33 10.77 -25.46
C ILE A 16 2.81 10.93 -25.88
N GLY A 17 3.52 9.85 -26.18
CA GLY A 17 4.92 9.87 -26.60
C GLY A 17 5.91 10.17 -25.46
N VAL A 18 5.48 10.05 -24.21
CA VAL A 18 6.30 10.27 -23.01
C VAL A 18 6.72 8.94 -22.41
N ASN A 19 8.01 8.80 -22.10
CA ASN A 19 8.54 7.61 -21.42
C ASN A 19 8.61 7.84 -19.91
N VAL A 20 7.48 7.72 -19.22
CA VAL A 20 7.45 7.73 -17.76
C VAL A 20 7.79 6.33 -17.26
N ARG A 21 8.97 6.16 -16.66
CA ARG A 21 9.33 4.91 -15.97
C ARG A 21 8.49 4.81 -14.70
N VAL A 22 7.53 3.90 -14.69
CA VAL A 22 6.84 3.49 -13.47
C VAL A 22 7.81 2.58 -12.71
N PRO A 23 8.17 2.89 -11.44
CA PRO A 23 9.05 2.03 -10.67
C PRO A 23 8.43 0.64 -10.54
N GLU A 24 9.25 -0.39 -10.76
CA GLU A 24 8.81 -1.77 -10.67
C GLU A 24 8.56 -2.12 -9.20
N LEU A 25 7.28 -2.38 -8.88
CA LEU A 25 6.86 -2.75 -7.54
C LEU A 25 7.22 -4.22 -7.30
N SER A 26 8.41 -4.44 -6.73
CA SER A 26 8.86 -5.76 -6.31
C SER A 26 8.02 -6.27 -5.13
N LYS A 27 7.74 -7.57 -5.10
CA LYS A 27 7.08 -8.28 -4.00
C LYS A 27 7.68 -7.89 -2.64
N LYS A 28 9.02 -7.91 -2.55
CA LYS A 28 9.76 -7.59 -1.31
C LYS A 28 9.48 -6.16 -0.81
N ASN A 29 9.34 -5.20 -1.72
CA ASN A 29 9.05 -3.81 -1.35
C ASN A 29 7.61 -3.66 -0.85
N MET A 30 6.67 -4.43 -1.43
CA MET A 30 5.28 -4.42 -0.99
C MET A 30 5.07 -5.15 0.34
N GLU A 31 5.73 -6.29 0.55
CA GLU A 31 5.73 -6.99 1.84
C GLU A 31 6.33 -6.11 2.95
N ASN A 32 7.48 -5.46 2.69
CA ASN A 32 8.08 -4.52 3.64
C ASN A 32 7.14 -3.34 3.97
N SER A 33 6.43 -2.83 2.96
CA SER A 33 5.46 -1.75 3.15
C SER A 33 4.24 -2.22 3.96
N ALA A 34 3.77 -3.45 3.73
CA ALA A 34 2.70 -4.06 4.51
C ALA A 34 3.10 -4.19 5.98
N VAL A 35 4.28 -4.77 6.26
CA VAL A 35 4.80 -4.91 7.63
C VAL A 35 4.95 -3.55 8.31
N THR A 36 5.48 -2.56 7.60
CA THR A 36 5.65 -1.20 8.15
C THR A 36 4.29 -0.56 8.47
N ASN A 37 3.31 -0.68 7.59
CA ASN A 37 1.95 -0.18 7.82
C ASN A 37 1.24 -0.92 8.95
N LEU A 38 1.52 -2.22 9.13
CA LEU A 38 0.99 -3.01 10.24
C LEU A 38 1.57 -2.55 11.59
N ILE A 39 2.88 -2.35 11.65
CA ILE A 39 3.57 -1.88 12.86
C ILE A 39 3.13 -0.45 13.20
N ALA A 40 3.20 0.46 12.22
CA ALA A 40 2.83 1.86 12.42
C ALA A 40 1.33 2.01 12.73
N GLY A 41 0.47 1.34 11.96
CA GLY A 41 -0.98 1.34 12.18
C GLY A 41 -1.37 0.73 13.52
N GLY A 42 -0.76 -0.38 13.90
CA GLY A 42 -0.95 -1.03 15.20
C GLY A 42 -0.50 -0.14 16.38
N ALA A 43 0.65 0.51 16.26
CA ALA A 43 1.14 1.45 17.27
C ALA A 43 0.20 2.65 17.43
N ILE A 44 -0.21 3.27 16.32
CA ILE A 44 -1.14 4.42 16.33
C ILE A 44 -2.51 4.00 16.88
N ALA A 45 -3.03 2.84 16.50
CA ALA A 45 -4.29 2.32 17.03
C ALA A 45 -4.20 2.08 18.55
N THR A 46 -3.11 1.47 19.02
CA THR A 46 -2.89 1.20 20.45
C THR A 46 -2.83 2.50 21.25
N VAL A 47 -2.08 3.49 20.77
CA VAL A 47 -2.03 4.84 21.38
C VAL A 47 -3.40 5.52 21.34
N GLY A 48 -4.16 5.34 20.26
CA GLY A 48 -5.53 5.86 20.13
C GLY A 48 -6.49 5.28 21.16
N VAL A 49 -6.38 3.98 21.47
CA VAL A 49 -7.14 3.34 22.56
C VAL A 49 -6.70 3.91 23.92
N LEU A 50 -5.40 3.99 24.18
CA LEU A 50 -4.86 4.47 25.46
C LEU A 50 -5.21 5.93 25.75
N LEU A 51 -5.28 6.77 24.73
CA LEU A 51 -5.61 8.20 24.86
C LEU A 51 -7.11 8.49 24.65
N GLU A 52 -7.95 7.47 24.45
CA GLU A 52 -9.38 7.58 24.10
C GLU A 52 -9.65 8.48 22.86
N ARG A 53 -8.68 8.59 21.96
CA ARG A 53 -8.77 9.42 20.75
C ARG A 53 -9.25 8.58 19.57
N LYS A 54 -10.55 8.71 19.27
CA LYS A 54 -11.21 8.06 18.12
C LYS A 54 -10.52 8.34 16.79
N GLU A 55 -9.96 9.54 16.60
CA GLU A 55 -9.22 9.94 15.41
C GLU A 55 -7.98 9.07 15.18
N LEU A 56 -7.20 8.82 16.24
CA LEU A 56 -6.00 7.99 16.18
C LEU A 56 -6.36 6.52 15.98
N LEU A 57 -7.45 6.05 16.59
CA LEU A 57 -7.98 4.71 16.33
C LEU A 57 -8.35 4.53 14.85
N LEU A 58 -9.04 5.50 14.25
CA LEU A 58 -9.41 5.47 12.83
C LEU A 58 -8.18 5.49 11.92
N LEU A 59 -7.20 6.36 12.20
CA LEU A 59 -5.95 6.43 11.44
C LEU A 59 -5.14 5.13 11.56
N GLY A 60 -5.04 4.56 12.76
CA GLY A 60 -4.38 3.28 12.98
C GLY A 60 -5.09 2.13 12.27
N GLY A 61 -6.43 2.11 12.33
CA GLY A 61 -7.27 1.15 11.62
C GLY A 61 -7.10 1.23 10.11
N LEU A 62 -7.02 2.44 9.53
CA LEU A 62 -6.72 2.63 8.11
C LEU A 62 -5.33 2.09 7.74
N GLY A 63 -4.32 2.26 8.61
CA GLY A 63 -3.00 1.68 8.43
C GLY A 63 -3.02 0.15 8.40
N LEU A 64 -3.79 -0.48 9.30
CA LEU A 64 -3.97 -1.94 9.34
C LEU A 64 -4.69 -2.47 8.09
N LEU A 65 -5.76 -1.78 7.65
CA LEU A 65 -6.44 -2.12 6.39
C LEU A 65 -5.50 -1.96 5.19
N GLY A 66 -4.67 -0.91 5.17
CA GLY A 66 -3.66 -0.69 4.15
C GLY A 66 -2.62 -1.82 4.10
N SER A 67 -2.19 -2.33 5.26
CA SER A 67 -1.33 -3.52 5.33
C SER A 67 -2.00 -4.74 4.70
N LEU A 68 -3.27 -5.02 5.02
CA LEU A 68 -3.98 -6.18 4.49
C LEU A 68 -4.08 -6.13 2.95
N VAL A 69 -4.45 -4.96 2.42
CA VAL A 69 -4.53 -4.77 0.96
C VAL A 69 -3.16 -4.97 0.30
N LEU A 70 -2.09 -4.42 0.88
CA LEU A 70 -0.73 -4.60 0.36
C LEU A 70 -0.27 -6.05 0.40
N SER A 71 -0.56 -6.79 1.47
CA SER A 71 -0.25 -8.22 1.56
C SER A 71 -0.98 -9.04 0.50
N ILE A 72 -2.27 -8.74 0.26
CA ILE A 72 -3.05 -9.40 -0.80
C ILE A 72 -2.49 -9.06 -2.19
N GLU A 73 -2.14 -7.80 -2.44
CA GLU A 73 -1.55 -7.41 -3.73
C GLU A 73 -0.14 -8.00 -3.92
N ALA A 74 0.64 -8.17 -2.85
CA ALA A 74 1.96 -8.79 -2.91
C ALA A 74 1.90 -10.27 -3.27
N GLN A 75 0.90 -11.01 -2.75
CA GLN A 75 0.68 -12.41 -3.11
C GLN A 75 0.25 -12.58 -4.57
N LYS A 76 -0.50 -11.62 -5.13
CA LYS A 76 -0.88 -11.60 -6.55
C LYS A 76 0.28 -11.33 -7.53
N LEU A 77 1.47 -11.01 -7.02
CA LEU A 77 2.69 -10.92 -7.82
C LEU A 77 3.44 -12.27 -7.91
N GLU A 78 3.00 -13.31 -7.19
CA GLU A 78 3.57 -14.67 -7.26
C GLU A 78 2.92 -15.57 -8.33
N GLU A 79 1.79 -15.16 -8.94
CA GLU A 79 1.16 -15.84 -10.08
C GLU A 79 1.56 -15.24 -11.44
#